data_AF-A0A1I2KA07-F1
#
_entry.id   AF-A0A1I2KA07-F1
#
_cell.length_a   1.000
_cell.length_b   1.000
_cell.length_c   1.000
_cell.angle_alpha   90.00
_cell.angle_beta   90.00
_cell.angle_gamma   90.00
#
_symmetry.space_group_name_H-M   'P 1'
#
loop_
_entity.id
_entity.type
_entity.pdbx_description
1 polymer ?
#
loop_
_entity_poly.entity_id
_entity_poly.type
_entity_poly.pdbx_seq_one_letter_code
_entity_poly.pdbx_strand_id
1 'polypeptide(L)'
;MVPAIFNINEPVIFGTPVVFNPTLFFPFVFIEGILGVIAYYATKWGLVGATFAEAPWTAPAPLGAFYAAMDFRAALLVFLLIGLSGLLWFPFFKLYERQLLQESGREGKTKGAA
;
A
#
# COMPACT_ATOMS: atom_id res chain seq x y z
N MET A 1 -8.66 -2.49 10.14
CA MET A 1 -7.19 -2.66 10.16
C MET A 1 -6.76 -4.10 10.43
N VAL A 2 -7.38 -4.82 11.38
CA VAL A 2 -7.04 -6.23 11.68
C VAL A 2 -6.96 -7.15 10.44
N PRO A 3 -7.94 -7.16 9.50
CA PRO A 3 -7.84 -8.01 8.30
C PRO A 3 -6.73 -7.58 7.33
N ALA A 4 -6.48 -6.28 7.20
CA ALA A 4 -5.48 -5.75 6.26
C ALA A 4 -4.04 -6.16 6.60
N ILE A 5 -3.75 -6.45 7.88
CA ILE A 5 -2.44 -6.97 8.31
C ILE A 5 -2.14 -8.36 7.73
N PHE A 6 -3.19 -9.13 7.41
CA PHE A 6 -3.10 -10.47 6.82
C PHE A 6 -3.33 -10.44 5.30
N ASN A 7 -3.06 -9.31 4.64
CA ASN A 7 -3.29 -9.08 3.20
C ASN A 7 -4.77 -9.25 2.76
N ILE A 8 -5.73 -9.18 3.69
CA ILE A 8 -7.17 -9.20 3.39
C ILE A 8 -7.63 -7.75 3.19
N ASN A 9 -7.64 -7.29 1.95
CA ASN A 9 -7.89 -5.89 1.55
C ASN A 9 -9.36 -5.63 1.15
N GLU A 10 -10.19 -6.66 1.06
CA GLU A 10 -11.60 -6.58 0.67
C GLU A 10 -12.43 -5.57 1.49
N PRO A 11 -12.29 -5.50 2.84
CA PRO A 11 -13.05 -4.52 3.62
C PRO A 11 -12.70 -3.07 3.27
N VAL A 12 -11.48 -2.82 2.81
CA VAL A 12 -11.02 -1.49 2.39
C VAL A 12 -11.49 -1.19 0.97
N ILE A 13 -11.32 -2.14 0.05
CA ILE A 13 -11.68 -2.00 -1.37
C ILE A 13 -13.20 -1.92 -1.58
N PHE A 14 -14.00 -2.57 -0.72
CA PHE A 14 -15.46 -2.45 -0.75
C PHE A 14 -15.99 -1.32 0.13
N GLY A 15 -15.28 -0.98 1.22
CA GLY A 15 -15.67 0.13 2.10
C GLY A 15 -15.38 1.52 1.53
N THR A 16 -14.44 1.61 0.59
CA THR A 16 -14.17 2.82 -0.21
C THR A 16 -14.38 2.46 -1.68
N PRO A 17 -15.06 3.28 -2.51
CA PRO A 17 -15.31 2.95 -3.92
C PRO A 17 -14.03 3.06 -4.77
N VAL A 18 -12.96 2.35 -4.40
CA VAL A 18 -11.63 2.37 -5.04
C VAL A 18 -11.75 1.99 -6.51
N VAL A 19 -12.59 1.00 -6.81
CA VAL A 19 -12.80 0.48 -8.17
C VAL A 19 -13.54 1.49 -9.05
N PHE A 20 -14.43 2.30 -8.47
CA PHE A 20 -15.25 3.26 -9.21
C PHE A 20 -14.69 4.69 -9.18
N ASN A 21 -13.71 4.98 -8.32
CA ASN A 21 -13.05 6.28 -8.25
C ASN A 21 -11.69 6.23 -8.98
N PRO A 22 -11.56 6.87 -10.16
CA PRO A 22 -10.31 6.90 -10.93
C PRO A 22 -9.11 7.43 -10.13
N THR A 23 -9.37 8.31 -9.17
CA THR A 23 -8.36 8.92 -8.28
C THR A 23 -7.69 7.89 -7.38
N LEU A 24 -8.44 6.87 -6.94
CA LEU A 24 -7.93 5.79 -6.08
C LEU A 24 -7.53 4.56 -6.90
N PHE A 25 -8.12 4.37 -8.08
CA PHE A 25 -7.72 3.31 -9.01
C PHE A 25 -6.28 3.50 -9.52
N PHE A 26 -5.89 4.74 -9.84
CA PHE A 26 -4.54 5.05 -10.31
C PHE A 26 -3.45 4.61 -9.32
N PRO A 27 -3.44 5.04 -8.05
CA PRO A 27 -2.44 4.58 -7.10
C PRO A 27 -2.50 3.07 -6.88
N PHE A 28 -3.69 2.47 -6.87
CA PHE A 28 -3.86 1.02 -6.69
C PHE A 28 -3.14 0.18 -7.77
N VAL A 29 -3.13 0.63 -9.03
CA VAL A 29 -2.44 -0.11 -10.11
C VAL A 29 -0.97 0.29 -10.23
N PHE A 30 -0.70 1.60 -10.25
CA PHE A 30 0.63 2.10 -10.58
C PHE A 30 1.59 2.05 -9.39
N ILE A 31 1.16 2.39 -8.17
CA ILE A 31 2.06 2.37 -7.01
C ILE A 31 2.42 0.93 -6.67
N GLU A 32 1.44 0.02 -6.63
CA GLU A 32 1.70 -1.41 -6.38
C GLU A 32 2.64 -2.00 -7.45
N GLY A 33 2.45 -1.62 -8.72
CA GLY A 33 3.37 -1.99 -9.80
C GLY A 33 4.79 -1.47 -9.58
N ILE A 34 4.97 -0.20 -9.19
CA ILE A 34 6.28 0.39 -8.91
C ILE A 34 6.95 -0.33 -7.73
N LEU A 35 6.22 -0.61 -6.65
CA LEU A 35 6.75 -1.32 -5.49
C LEU A 35 7.18 -2.75 -5.86
N GLY A 36 6.40 -3.44 -6.70
CA GLY A 36 6.75 -4.75 -7.23
C GLY A 36 8.02 -4.74 -8.08
N VAL A 37 8.20 -3.71 -8.92
CA VAL A 37 9.43 -3.53 -9.71
C VAL A 37 10.64 -3.29 -8.81
N ILE A 38 10.50 -2.44 -7.78
CA ILE A 38 11.57 -2.20 -6.81
C ILE A 38 11.95 -3.49 -6.09
N ALA A 39 10.95 -4.26 -5.63
CA ALA A 39 11.18 -5.54 -4.97
C ALA A 39 11.90 -6.53 -5.89
N TYR A 40 11.50 -6.63 -7.16
CA TYR A 40 12.13 -7.48 -8.15
C TYR A 40 13.61 -7.13 -8.36
N TYR A 41 13.94 -5.85 -8.53
CA TYR A 41 15.33 -5.43 -8.72
C TYR A 41 16.16 -5.58 -7.44
N ALA A 42 15.57 -5.39 -6.26
CA ALA A 42 16.25 -5.64 -4.99
C ALA A 42 16.66 -7.12 -4.85
N THR A 43 15.78 -8.05 -5.23
CA THR A 43 16.12 -9.48 -5.26
C THR A 43 17.12 -9.81 -6.37
N LYS A 44 16.94 -9.25 -7.58
CA LYS A 44 17.81 -9.51 -8.74
C LYS A 44 19.25 -9.03 -8.54
N TRP A 45 19.46 -7.89 -7.88
CA TRP A 45 20.79 -7.36 -7.56
C TRP A 45 21.41 -7.98 -6.30
N GLY A 46 20.74 -8.94 -5.66
CA GLY A 46 21.24 -9.59 -4.45
C GLY A 46 21.23 -8.69 -3.21
N LEU A 47 20.46 -7.60 -3.21
CA LEU A 47 20.21 -6.82 -1.99
C LEU A 47 19.43 -7.64 -0.97
N VAL A 48 18.58 -8.55 -1.44
CA VAL A 48 17.78 -9.48 -0.65
C VAL A 48 17.94 -10.89 -1.19
N GLY A 49 18.00 -11.89 -0.30
CA GLY A 49 18.01 -13.30 -0.66
C GLY A 49 16.84 -13.71 -1.54
N ALA A 50 17.09 -14.61 -2.48
CA ALA A 50 16.03 -15.20 -3.30
C ALA A 50 15.07 -16.00 -2.42
N THR A 51 13.77 -15.84 -2.67
CA THR A 51 12.73 -16.62 -1.99
C THR A 51 12.84 -18.08 -2.39
N PHE A 52 13.00 -18.98 -1.42
CA PHE A 52 13.09 -20.43 -1.63
C PHE A 52 11.93 -21.20 -0.98
N ALA A 53 11.17 -20.55 -0.10
CA ALA A 53 9.97 -21.10 0.52
C ALA A 53 8.76 -20.24 0.17
N GLU A 54 7.65 -20.91 -0.18
CA GLU A 54 6.36 -20.25 -0.37
C GLU A 54 5.77 -19.89 1.00
N ALA A 55 5.81 -18.61 1.36
CA ALA A 55 5.15 -18.13 2.56
C ALA A 55 3.62 -18.09 2.35
N PRO A 56 2.81 -18.35 3.39
CA PRO A 56 1.37 -18.15 3.30
C PRO A 56 1.06 -16.71 2.88
N TRP A 57 0.19 -16.52 1.89
CA TRP A 57 -0.20 -15.18 1.41
C TRP A 57 -0.92 -14.35 2.48
N THR A 58 -1.49 -15.01 3.50
CA THR A 58 -2.08 -14.35 4.67
C THR A 58 -1.06 -13.95 5.72
N ALA A 59 0.20 -14.38 5.61
CA ALA A 59 1.22 -14.01 6.58
C ALA A 59 1.49 -12.49 6.53
N PRO A 60 1.71 -11.82 7.67
CA PRO A 60 2.10 -10.41 7.67
C PRO A 60 3.32 -10.19 6.79
N ALA A 61 3.26 -9.23 5.88
CA ALA A 61 4.24 -9.08 4.80
C ALA A 61 5.73 -9.11 5.25
N PRO A 62 6.15 -8.44 6.35
CA PRO A 62 7.54 -8.51 6.80
C PRO A 62 7.96 -9.91 7.29
N LEU A 63 7.05 -10.62 7.96
CA LEU A 63 7.29 -11.97 8.47
C LEU A 63 7.28 -13.00 7.33
N GLY A 64 6.36 -12.84 6.37
CA GLY A 64 6.29 -13.67 5.17
C GLY A 64 7.56 -13.55 4.33
N ALA A 65 8.07 -12.33 4.11
CA ALA A 65 9.30 -12.09 3.36
C ALA A 65 10.55 -12.65 4.06
N PHE A 66 10.63 -12.48 5.40
CA PHE A 66 11.70 -13.10 6.17
C PHE A 66 11.67 -14.62 6.05
N TYR A 67 10.50 -15.24 6.20
CA TYR A 67 10.38 -16.70 6.13
C TYR A 67 10.68 -17.23 4.72
N ALA A 68 10.22 -16.53 3.68
CA ALA A 68 10.39 -16.94 2.29
C ALA A 68 11.86 -16.93 1.86
N ALA A 69 12.66 -15.98 2.34
CA ALA A 69 14.08 -15.82 1.98
C ALA A 69 15.06 -16.29 3.08
N MET A 70 14.58 -16.59 4.29
CA MET A 70 15.38 -16.70 5.54
C MET A 70 16.42 -15.58 5.70
N ASP A 71 16.10 -14.39 5.19
CA ASP A 71 16.99 -13.24 5.14
C ASP A 71 16.32 -12.04 5.81
N PHE A 72 16.97 -11.48 6.84
CA PHE A 72 16.49 -10.29 7.55
C PHE A 72 16.40 -9.06 6.63
N ARG A 73 17.21 -9.02 5.56
CA ARG A 73 17.17 -7.95 4.56
C ARG A 73 15.83 -7.94 3.81
N ALA A 74 15.17 -9.09 3.67
CA ALA A 74 13.84 -9.19 3.05
C ALA A 74 12.78 -8.49 3.91
N ALA A 75 12.80 -8.70 5.22
CA ALA A 75 11.89 -7.99 6.14
C ALA A 75 12.14 -6.48 6.10
N LEU A 76 13.40 -6.06 6.11
CA LEU A 76 13.77 -4.64 6.04
C LEU A 76 13.28 -3.99 4.74
N LEU A 77 13.45 -4.68 3.60
CA LEU A 77 12.95 -4.21 2.31
C LEU A 77 11.42 -4.01 2.36
N VAL A 78 10.68 -4.95 2.95
CA VAL A 78 9.22 -4.81 3.10
C VAL A 78 8.86 -3.59 3.95
N PHE A 79 9.55 -3.35 5.07
CA PHE A 79 9.31 -2.14 5.86
C PHE A 79 9.56 -0.85 5.06
N LEU A 80 10.62 -0.82 4.25
CA LEU A 80 10.90 0.31 3.36
C LEU A 80 9.83 0.48 2.29
N LEU A 81 9.35 -0.61 1.69
CA LEU A 81 8.29 -0.60 0.69
C LEU A 81 6.95 -0.15 1.28
N ILE A 82 6.62 -0.53 2.51
CA ILE A 82 5.42 -0.05 3.23
C ILE A 82 5.52 1.47 3.45
N GLY A 83 6.68 1.96 3.90
CA GLY A 83 6.91 3.40 4.08
C GLY A 83 6.81 4.18 2.75
N LEU A 84 7.42 3.65 1.69
CA LEU A 84 7.36 4.22 0.35
C LEU A 84 5.94 4.20 -0.21
N SER A 85 5.21 3.10 -0.01
CA SER A 85 3.79 2.98 -0.39
C SER A 85 2.97 4.09 0.26
N GLY A 86 3.10 4.27 1.58
CA GLY A 86 2.41 5.34 2.31
C GLY A 86 2.73 6.73 1.78
N LEU A 87 4.00 6.99 1.44
CA LEU A 87 4.43 8.28 0.89
C LEU A 87 3.83 8.54 -0.51
N LEU A 88 3.85 7.52 -1.37
CA LEU A 88 3.30 7.59 -2.72
C LEU A 88 1.77 7.69 -2.71
N TRP A 89 1.11 7.04 -1.76
CA TRP A 89 -0.34 7.08 -1.58
C TRP A 89 -0.84 8.39 -0.98
N PHE A 90 -0.03 9.07 -0.16
CA PHE A 90 -0.40 10.31 0.54
C PHE A 90 -1.03 11.40 -0.35
N PRO A 91 -0.46 11.78 -1.52
CA PRO A 91 -1.07 12.79 -2.38
C PRO A 91 -2.44 12.39 -2.92
N PHE A 92 -2.63 11.11 -3.28
CA PHE A 92 -3.91 10.61 -3.80
C PHE A 92 -4.97 10.50 -2.70
N PHE A 93 -4.54 10.09 -1.50
CA PHE A 93 -5.40 10.09 -0.33
C PHE A 93 -5.93 11.48 -0.01
N LYS A 94 -5.06 12.50 -0.03
CA LYS A 94 -5.46 13.90 0.19
C LYS A 94 -6.38 14.42 -0.91
N LEU A 95 -6.19 13.99 -2.17
CA LEU A 95 -7.08 14.35 -3.26
C LEU A 95 -8.48 13.73 -3.07
N TYR A 96 -8.53 12.47 -2.67
CA TYR A 96 -9.78 11.77 -2.36
C TYR A 96 -10.52 12.39 -1.16
N GLU A 97 -9.80 12.75 -0.10
CA GLU A 97 -10.36 13.45 1.06
C GLU A 97 -11.06 14.77 0.64
N ARG A 98 -10.45 15.54 -0.27
CA ARG A 98 -11.03 16.78 -0.79
C ARG A 98 -12.30 16.53 -1.60
N GLN A 99 -12.35 15.48 -2.42
CA GLN A 99 -13.56 15.08 -3.14
C GLN A 99 -14.71 14.76 -2.19
N LEU A 100 -14.43 14.00 -1.11
CA LEU A 100 -15.43 13.67 -0.10
C LEU A 100 -15.96 14.92 0.63
N LEU A 101 -15.08 15.87 0.95
CA LEU A 101 -15.46 17.12 1.61
C LEU A 101 -16.31 18.03 0.72
N GLN A 102 -16.09 17.99 -0.60
CA GLN A 102 -16.90 18.66 -1.61
C GLN A 102 -18.29 18.05 -1.71
N GLU A 103 -18.39 16.73 -1.85
CA GLU A 103 -19.67 16.01 -1.86
C GLU A 103 -20.45 16.22 -0.57
N SER A 104 -19.77 16.28 0.58
CA SER A 104 -20.39 16.50 1.89
C SER A 104 -20.77 17.96 2.16
N GLY A 105 -20.54 18.89 1.23
CA GLY A 105 -20.81 20.33 1.39
C GLY A 105 -20.04 21.02 2.52
N ARG A 106 -19.00 20.38 3.07
CA ARG A 106 -18.21 20.87 4.22
C ARG A 106 -17.09 21.84 3.81
N GLU A 107 -16.72 21.88 2.54
CA GLU A 107 -15.66 22.78 2.04
C GLU A 107 -15.98 24.27 2.25
N GLY A 108 -17.27 24.65 2.26
CA GLY A 108 -17.72 26.02 2.57
C GLY A 108 -17.64 26.40 4.06
N LYS A 109 -17.64 25.43 4.98
CA LYS A 109 -17.61 25.69 6.43
C LYS A 109 -16.19 25.82 6.98
N THR A 110 -15.21 25.15 6.38
CA THR A 110 -13.81 25.19 6.86
C THR A 110 -13.08 26.48 6.43
N LYS A 111 -13.46 27.09 5.30
CA LYS A 111 -12.87 28.38 4.86
C LYS A 111 -13.50 29.62 5.51
N GLY A 112 -14.66 29.50 6.14
CA GLY A 112 -15.34 30.61 6.85
C GLY A 112 -15.05 30.68 8.35
N ALA A 113 -14.19 29.80 8.87
CA ALA A 113 -13.84 29.72 10.29
C ALA A 113 -12.36 30.03 10.59
N ALA A 114 -11.66 30.63 9.62
CA ALA A 114 -10.28 31.12 9.74
C ALA A 114 -10.26 32.65 9.60
#